data_AF-A0A941UI73-F1
#
_entry.id   AF-A0A941UI73-F1
#
_cell.length_a   1.000
_cell.length_b   1.000
_cell.length_c   1.000
_cell.angle_alpha   90.00
_cell.angle_beta   90.00
_cell.angle_gamma   90.00
#
_symmetry.space_group_name_H-M   'P 1'
#
loop_
_entity.id
_entity.type
_entity.pdbx_description
1 polymer ?
#
loop_
_entity_poly.entity_id
_entity_poly.type
_entity_poly.pdbx_seq_one_letter_code
_entity_poly.pdbx_strand_id
1 'polypeptide(L)'
;MLKGSIVAIVTPFKKGKVDEKAFGDLIEWHIAQGTNAIVPCGTTGEASTLDYKEHYRVIDIAVKTVNRRVPVVAGTGANSTDETIEITSHAKKSGADAALLVTPYYNKPTQEGLYRHYKEVEKLLKRLISRSFSTMSRDGLQSICCPRLLPGLQK
;
A
#
# COMPACT_ATOMS: atom_id res chain seq x y z
N MET A 1 -8.67 10.87 7.98
CA MET A 1 -7.76 11.12 6.83
C MET A 1 -6.35 10.67 7.20
N LEU A 2 -5.57 10.14 6.26
CA LEU A 2 -4.12 9.97 6.42
C LEU A 2 -3.50 11.36 6.48
N LYS A 3 -2.71 11.65 7.52
CA LYS A 3 -2.09 12.96 7.74
C LYS A 3 -0.85 12.82 8.60
N GLY A 4 0.07 13.76 8.48
CA GLY A 4 1.32 13.80 9.24
C GLY A 4 2.47 13.06 8.55
N SER A 5 3.44 12.59 9.33
CA SER A 5 4.61 11.86 8.86
C SER A 5 4.24 10.42 8.49
N ILE A 6 4.37 10.08 7.21
CA ILE A 6 4.07 8.76 6.67
C ILE A 6 5.38 8.20 6.11
N VAL A 7 5.90 7.14 6.71
CA VAL A 7 7.22 6.61 6.31
C VAL A 7 7.08 5.57 5.21
N ALA A 8 7.74 5.81 4.09
CA ALA A 8 8.09 4.76 3.13
C ALA A 8 9.26 3.97 3.73
N ILE A 9 8.95 2.82 4.33
CA ILE A 9 9.92 2.05 5.11
C ILE A 9 10.76 1.16 4.17
N VAL A 10 12.05 1.06 4.44
CA VAL A 10 12.95 0.13 3.76
C VAL A 10 12.62 -1.32 4.12
N THR A 11 13.00 -2.27 3.27
CA THR A 11 12.88 -3.70 3.53
C THR A 11 14.26 -4.27 3.88
N PRO A 12 14.59 -4.52 5.16
CA PRO A 12 15.89 -5.06 5.53
C PRO A 12 16.09 -6.47 4.97
N PHE A 13 17.30 -6.74 4.46
CA PHE A 13 17.71 -8.06 4.01
C PHE A 13 18.89 -8.59 4.81
N LYS A 14 18.92 -9.91 5.03
CA LYS A 14 20.05 -10.63 5.61
C LYS A 14 20.30 -11.90 4.83
N LYS A 15 21.51 -12.03 4.29
CA LYS A 15 21.92 -13.16 3.43
C LYS A 15 20.95 -13.37 2.24
N GLY A 16 20.53 -12.28 1.61
CA GLY A 16 19.67 -12.31 0.41
C GLY A 16 18.23 -12.72 0.66
N LYS A 17 17.76 -12.70 1.92
CA LYS A 17 16.35 -12.92 2.29
C LYS A 17 15.87 -11.77 3.17
N VAL A 18 14.57 -11.50 3.16
CA VAL A 18 13.95 -10.53 4.07
C VAL A 18 14.32 -10.86 5.52
N ASP A 19 14.92 -9.90 6.23
CA ASP A 19 15.19 -10.00 7.66
C ASP A 19 13.94 -9.56 8.43
N GLU A 20 13.04 -10.53 8.65
CA GLU A 20 11.74 -10.28 9.28
C GLU A 20 11.85 -9.66 10.67
N LYS A 21 12.87 -10.06 11.44
CA LYS A 21 13.09 -9.55 12.79
C LYS A 21 13.50 -8.08 12.71
N ALA A 22 14.52 -7.77 11.90
CA ALA A 22 14.98 -6.40 11.73
C ALA A 22 13.87 -5.49 11.19
N PHE A 23 13.04 -6.00 10.28
CA PHE A 23 11.90 -5.27 9.74
C PHE A 23 10.85 -4.97 10.82
N GLY A 24 10.49 -5.96 11.64
CA GLY A 24 9.59 -5.76 12.78
C GLY A 24 10.14 -4.75 13.79
N ASP A 25 11.41 -4.88 14.17
CA ASP A 25 12.08 -3.97 15.11
C ASP A 25 12.10 -2.52 14.58
N LEU A 26 12.33 -2.34 13.27
CA LEU A 26 12.33 -1.03 12.62
C LEU A 26 10.93 -0.38 12.64
N ILE A 27 9.88 -1.17 12.43
CA ILE A 27 8.49 -0.70 12.53
C ILE A 27 8.18 -0.23 13.95
N GLU A 28 8.56 -1.03 14.96
CA GLU A 28 8.37 -0.65 16.36
C GLU A 28 9.09 0.65 16.69
N TRP A 29 10.32 0.81 16.20
CA TRP A 29 11.06 2.06 16.35
C TRP A 29 10.33 3.25 15.74
N HIS A 30 9.84 3.15 14.51
CA HIS A 30 9.07 4.23 13.87
C HIS A 30 7.80 4.60 14.64
N ILE A 31 7.08 3.60 15.15
CA ILE A 31 5.90 3.83 15.99
C ILE A 31 6.29 4.55 17.28
N ALA A 32 7.38 4.13 17.93
CA ALA A 32 7.90 4.78 19.14
C ALA A 32 8.35 6.22 18.90
N GLN A 33 8.87 6.54 17.71
CA GLN A 33 9.23 7.91 17.30
C GLN A 33 8.03 8.77 16.86
N GLY A 34 6.81 8.22 16.87
CA GLY A 34 5.60 8.99 16.59
C GLY A 34 5.26 9.17 15.11
N THR A 35 5.77 8.30 14.23
CA THR A 35 5.31 8.24 12.83
C THR A 35 3.78 8.01 12.77
N ASN A 36 3.11 8.65 11.82
CA ASN A 36 1.65 8.61 11.71
C ASN A 36 1.11 7.47 10.84
N ALA A 37 1.90 6.90 9.93
CA ALA A 37 1.56 5.68 9.18
C ALA A 37 2.80 5.01 8.58
N ILE A 38 2.70 3.70 8.31
CA ILE A 38 3.76 2.90 7.67
C ILE A 38 3.36 2.54 6.24
N VAL A 39 4.26 2.74 5.28
CA VAL A 39 4.11 2.34 3.88
C VAL A 39 5.14 1.27 3.56
N PRO A 40 4.82 -0.03 3.70
CA PRO A 40 5.68 -1.12 3.24
C PRO A 40 5.60 -1.29 1.73
N CYS A 41 6.62 -1.91 1.13
CA CYS A 41 6.67 -2.27 -0.29
C CYS A 41 6.42 -1.08 -1.24
N GLY A 42 6.91 0.11 -0.90
CA GLY A 42 7.09 1.19 -1.88
C GLY A 42 8.38 1.00 -2.68
N THR A 43 8.77 2.00 -3.48
CA THR A 43 10.09 2.03 -4.12
C THR A 43 11.23 2.00 -3.11
N THR A 44 11.10 2.73 -2.00
CA THR A 44 12.05 2.70 -0.87
C THR A 44 12.14 1.33 -0.20
N GLY A 45 11.06 0.55 -0.24
CA GLY A 45 11.01 -0.84 0.25
C GLY A 45 11.42 -1.87 -0.81
N GLU A 46 11.96 -1.43 -1.95
CA GLU A 46 12.49 -2.27 -3.03
C GLU A 46 11.46 -3.24 -3.62
N ALA A 47 10.19 -2.82 -3.73
CA ALA A 47 9.09 -3.66 -4.23
C ALA A 47 9.36 -4.32 -5.58
N SER A 48 10.12 -3.68 -6.48
CA SER A 48 10.44 -4.21 -7.80
C SER A 48 11.41 -5.40 -7.79
N THR A 49 12.08 -5.67 -6.66
CA THR A 49 13.05 -6.78 -6.53
C THR A 49 12.59 -7.85 -5.55
N LEU A 50 11.44 -7.67 -4.90
CA LEU A 50 10.79 -8.71 -4.11
C LEU A 50 10.03 -9.64 -5.03
N ASP A 51 10.11 -10.95 -4.79
CA ASP A 51 9.14 -11.86 -5.40
C ASP A 51 7.75 -11.71 -4.74
N TYR A 52 6.70 -12.26 -5.34
CA TYR A 52 5.34 -12.18 -4.80
C TYR A 52 5.22 -12.68 -3.36
N LYS A 53 5.93 -13.75 -3.01
CA LYS A 53 5.87 -14.33 -1.66
C LYS A 53 6.55 -13.40 -0.65
N GLU A 54 7.68 -12.82 -1.00
CA GLU A 54 8.38 -11.84 -0.17
C GLU A 54 7.54 -10.56 -0.01
N HIS A 55 6.96 -10.05 -1.10
CA HIS A 55 6.10 -8.87 -1.08
C HIS A 55 4.90 -9.07 -0.14
N TYR A 56 4.21 -10.20 -0.27
CA TYR A 56 3.11 -10.60 0.62
C TYR A 56 3.57 -10.72 2.07
N ARG A 57 4.72 -11.38 2.29
CA ARG A 57 5.28 -11.57 3.63
C ARG A 57 5.63 -10.26 4.31
N VAL A 58 6.21 -9.30 3.59
CA VAL A 58 6.54 -7.97 4.12
C VAL A 58 5.26 -7.22 4.52
N ILE A 59 4.21 -7.27 3.71
CA ILE A 59 2.91 -6.68 4.07
C ILE A 59 2.34 -7.35 5.34
N ASP A 60 2.35 -8.68 5.40
CA ASP A 60 1.84 -9.43 6.56
C ASP A 60 2.58 -9.06 7.85
N ILE A 61 3.92 -9.00 7.80
CA ILE A 61 4.73 -8.59 8.95
C ILE A 61 4.39 -7.14 9.32
N ALA A 62 4.27 -6.24 8.35
CA ALA A 62 3.96 -4.85 8.64
C ALA A 62 2.60 -4.70 9.34
N VAL A 63 1.55 -5.33 8.82
CA VAL A 63 0.21 -5.27 9.41
C VAL A 63 0.21 -5.91 10.80
N LYS A 64 0.83 -7.08 10.94
CA LYS A 64 0.91 -7.80 12.22
C LYS A 64 1.68 -7.01 13.28
N THR A 65 2.85 -6.49 12.94
CA THR A 65 3.70 -5.73 13.85
C THR A 65 3.00 -4.43 14.24
N VAL A 66 2.50 -3.65 13.29
CA VAL A 66 1.80 -2.39 13.60
C VAL A 66 0.61 -2.62 14.54
N ASN A 67 -0.09 -3.75 14.41
CA ASN A 67 -1.18 -4.15 15.31
C ASN A 67 -2.19 -3.01 15.53
N ARG A 68 -2.59 -2.36 14.43
CA ARG A 68 -3.59 -1.28 14.40
C ARG A 68 -3.24 0.01 15.14
N ARG A 69 -2.00 0.18 15.63
CA ARG A 69 -1.56 1.40 16.34
C ARG A 69 -1.46 2.62 15.43
N VAL A 70 -1.05 2.40 14.18
CA VAL A 70 -1.05 3.40 13.10
C VAL A 70 -1.59 2.75 11.82
N PRO A 71 -2.05 3.51 10.82
CA PRO A 71 -2.48 2.94 9.55
C PRO A 71 -1.31 2.29 8.79
N VAL A 72 -1.61 1.18 8.11
CA VAL A 72 -0.70 0.57 7.13
C VAL A 72 -1.20 0.85 5.72
N VAL A 73 -0.35 1.47 4.91
CA VAL A 73 -0.63 1.80 3.50
C VAL A 73 0.26 0.91 2.63
N ALA A 74 -0.24 -0.25 2.21
CA ALA A 74 0.55 -1.21 1.45
C ALA A 74 0.87 -0.70 0.04
N GLY A 75 2.13 -0.72 -0.38
CA GLY A 75 2.49 -0.53 -1.78
C GLY A 75 2.07 -1.74 -2.60
N THR A 76 1.14 -1.55 -3.53
CA THR A 76 0.56 -2.64 -4.34
C THR A 76 0.44 -2.31 -5.82
N GLY A 77 0.88 -1.12 -6.23
CA GLY A 77 0.86 -0.72 -7.63
C GLY A 77 1.92 -1.42 -8.45
N ALA A 78 1.53 -1.91 -9.63
CA ALA A 78 2.40 -2.48 -10.64
C ALA A 78 2.08 -1.88 -12.01
N ASN A 79 2.87 -2.24 -13.03
CA ASN A 79 2.57 -1.85 -14.41
C ASN A 79 1.50 -2.74 -15.07
N SER A 80 1.18 -3.88 -14.47
CA SER A 80 0.07 -4.76 -14.86
C SER A 80 -1.14 -4.56 -13.95
N THR A 81 -2.32 -4.45 -14.55
CA THR A 81 -3.59 -4.33 -13.81
C THR A 81 -3.90 -5.59 -13.01
N ASP A 82 -3.68 -6.77 -13.59
CA ASP A 82 -3.99 -8.04 -12.91
C ASP A 82 -3.08 -8.26 -11.71
N GLU A 83 -1.79 -7.95 -11.85
CA GLU A 83 -0.80 -7.99 -10.76
C GLU A 83 -1.19 -7.02 -9.64
N THR A 84 -1.56 -5.79 -9.99
CA THR A 84 -2.01 -4.80 -9.02
C THR A 84 -3.25 -5.29 -8.26
N ILE A 85 -4.20 -5.94 -8.95
CA ILE A 85 -5.39 -6.53 -8.33
C ILE A 85 -5.00 -7.67 -7.37
N GLU A 86 -4.08 -8.55 -7.78
CA GLU A 86 -3.65 -9.68 -6.96
C GLU A 86 -3.01 -9.21 -5.65
N ILE A 87 -2.01 -8.32 -5.75
CA ILE A 87 -1.28 -7.81 -4.58
C ILE A 87 -2.19 -6.97 -3.68
N THR A 88 -3.07 -6.15 -4.28
CA THR A 88 -4.07 -5.38 -3.52
C THR A 88 -5.07 -6.29 -2.81
N SER A 89 -5.47 -7.40 -3.43
CA SER A 89 -6.37 -8.39 -2.83
C SER A 89 -5.72 -9.07 -1.63
N HIS A 90 -4.44 -9.43 -1.75
CA HIS A 90 -3.67 -9.95 -0.62
C HIS A 90 -3.57 -8.91 0.51
N ALA A 91 -3.11 -7.69 0.23
CA ALA A 91 -2.97 -6.63 1.23
C ALA A 91 -4.28 -6.35 1.99
N LYS A 92 -5.41 -6.36 1.28
CA LYS A 92 -6.74 -6.25 1.87
C LYS A 92 -7.05 -7.39 2.83
N LYS A 93 -6.75 -8.64 2.44
CA LYS A 93 -6.95 -9.83 3.29
C LYS A 93 -6.05 -9.81 4.53
N SER A 94 -4.81 -9.34 4.39
CA SER A 94 -3.86 -9.19 5.50
C SER A 94 -4.30 -8.13 6.51
N GLY A 95 -5.11 -7.16 6.08
CA GLY A 95 -5.71 -6.14 6.95
C GLY A 95 -5.10 -4.75 6.80
N ALA A 96 -4.43 -4.45 5.68
CA ALA A 96 -3.94 -3.11 5.38
C ALA A 96 -5.09 -2.08 5.33
N ASP A 97 -4.84 -0.87 5.79
CA ASP A 97 -5.84 0.20 5.86
C ASP A 97 -5.99 0.95 4.53
N ALA A 98 -4.95 0.94 3.69
CA ALA A 98 -4.92 1.53 2.36
C ALA A 98 -3.94 0.81 1.43
N ALA A 99 -4.11 1.04 0.14
CA ALA A 99 -3.17 0.68 -0.91
C ALA A 99 -2.55 1.96 -1.51
N LEU A 100 -1.25 1.94 -1.77
CA LEU A 100 -0.53 2.93 -2.56
C LEU A 100 -0.27 2.34 -3.94
N LEU A 101 -0.87 2.96 -4.95
CA LEU A 101 -0.76 2.52 -6.34
C LEU A 101 0.12 3.50 -7.09
N VAL A 102 1.30 3.04 -7.50
CA VAL A 102 2.10 3.76 -8.50
C VAL A 102 1.37 3.71 -9.84
N THR A 103 1.51 4.76 -10.64
CA THR A 103 1.05 4.75 -12.02
C THR A 103 1.80 3.67 -12.81
N PRO A 104 1.13 2.87 -13.65
CA PRO A 104 1.78 1.89 -14.50
C PRO A 104 2.99 2.47 -15.23
N TYR A 105 4.16 1.94 -14.91
CA TYR A 105 5.45 2.40 -15.40
C TYR A 105 5.90 1.57 -16.61
N TYR A 106 6.81 2.13 -17.40
CA TYR A 106 7.41 1.53 -18.60
C TYR A 106 6.46 1.35 -19.81
N ASN A 107 5.27 0.78 -19.63
CA ASN A 107 4.33 0.47 -20.70
C ASN A 107 3.55 1.68 -21.27
N LYS A 108 3.63 2.85 -20.62
CA LYS A 108 3.08 4.14 -21.10
C LYS A 108 1.60 4.05 -21.55
N PRO A 109 0.66 3.65 -20.67
CA PRO A 109 -0.75 3.59 -21.03
C PRO A 109 -1.31 4.98 -21.37
N THR A 110 -2.39 5.00 -22.15
CA THR A 110 -3.16 6.23 -22.40
C THR A 110 -3.87 6.70 -21.12
N GLN A 111 -4.35 7.95 -21.11
CA GLN A 111 -5.15 8.46 -19.98
C GLN A 111 -6.39 7.60 -19.71
N GLU A 112 -7.06 7.12 -20.76
CA GLU A 112 -8.17 6.17 -20.63
C GLU A 112 -7.71 4.82 -20.06
N GLY A 113 -6.52 4.34 -20.45
CA GLY A 113 -5.91 3.14 -19.87
C GLY A 113 -5.64 3.28 -18.37
N LEU A 114 -5.10 4.43 -17.95
CA LEU A 114 -4.90 4.74 -16.53
C LEU A 114 -6.22 4.79 -15.75
N TYR A 115 -7.23 5.46 -16.31
CA TYR A 115 -8.56 5.51 -15.71
C TYR A 115 -9.13 4.10 -15.50
N ARG A 116 -9.08 3.24 -16.52
CA ARG A 116 -9.55 1.84 -16.43
C ARG A 116 -8.77 1.03 -15.41
N HIS A 117 -7.44 1.15 -15.40
CA HIS A 117 -6.57 0.47 -14.43
C HIS A 117 -7.00 0.78 -13.00
N TYR A 118 -7.10 2.06 -12.63
CA TYR A 118 -7.51 2.45 -11.28
C TYR A 118 -8.97 2.07 -10.97
N LYS A 119 -9.86 2.12 -11.97
CA LYS A 119 -11.26 1.73 -11.82
C LYS A 119 -11.42 0.24 -11.49
N GLU A 120 -10.63 -0.64 -12.08
CA GLU A 120 -10.67 -2.07 -11.74
C GLU A 120 -10.18 -2.34 -10.31
N VAL A 121 -9.09 -1.67 -9.89
CA VAL A 121 -8.59 -1.77 -8.51
C VAL A 121 -9.60 -1.20 -7.51
N GLU A 122 -10.27 -0.11 -7.85
CA GLU A 122 -11.35 0.47 -7.05
C GLU A 122 -12.52 -0.52 -6.86
N LYS A 123 -12.95 -1.23 -7.92
CA LYS A 123 -14.02 -2.24 -7.82
C LYS A 123 -13.68 -3.34 -6.81
N LEU A 124 -12.44 -3.82 -6.80
CA LEU A 124 -11.95 -4.82 -5.84
C LEU A 124 -12.10 -4.32 -4.39
N LEU A 125 -11.78 -3.05 -4.15
CA LEU A 125 -11.83 -2.46 -2.81
C LEU A 125 -13.27 -2.20 -2.36
N LYS A 126 -14.13 -1.69 -3.25
CA LYS A 126 -15.55 -1.40 -2.99
C LYS A 126 -16.41 -2.64 -2.72
N ARG A 127 -16.14 -3.79 -3.35
CA ARG A 127 -17.00 -5.00 -3.29
C ARG A 127 -17.26 -5.59 -1.89
N LEU A 128 -16.67 -5.07 -0.82
CA LEU A 128 -16.81 -5.62 0.55
C LEU A 128 -16.96 -4.54 1.66
N ILE A 129 -17.11 -3.24 1.35
CA ILE A 129 -17.21 -2.18 2.38
C ILE A 129 -18.25 -1.10 1.99
N SER A 130 -19.19 -0.80 2.89
CA SER A 130 -20.25 0.22 2.74
C SER A 130 -19.81 1.69 2.95
N ARG A 131 -18.53 2.02 2.76
CA ARG A 131 -17.98 3.34 3.13
C ARG A 131 -17.23 3.98 1.97
N SER A 132 -17.54 5.25 1.76
CA SER A 132 -17.14 6.08 0.62
C SER A 132 -15.63 6.10 0.40
N PHE A 133 -15.27 5.93 -0.86
CA PHE A 133 -13.89 5.84 -1.36
C PHE A 133 -13.53 7.15 -2.05
N SER A 134 -12.33 7.67 -1.78
CA SER A 134 -11.77 8.80 -2.52
C SER A 134 -10.51 8.33 -3.23
N THR A 135 -10.57 8.25 -4.55
CA THR A 135 -9.38 8.23 -5.40
C THR A 135 -8.86 9.67 -5.49
N MET A 136 -7.72 9.96 -4.87
CA MET A 136 -6.94 11.12 -5.32
C MET A 136 -6.17 10.69 -6.56
N SER A 137 -6.80 10.84 -7.72
CA SER A 137 -6.15 10.69 -9.03
C SER A 137 -6.48 11.94 -9.85
N ARG A 138 -5.71 13.01 -9.66
CA ARG A 138 -5.70 14.14 -10.58
C ARG A 138 -4.32 14.41 -11.19
N ASP A 139 -3.25 13.98 -10.53
CA ASP A 139 -1.88 14.20 -11.02
C ASP A 139 -1.19 12.84 -11.15
N GLY A 140 -0.80 12.46 -12.36
CA GLY A 140 -0.36 11.12 -12.78
C GLY A 140 0.97 10.62 -12.20
N LEU A 141 1.18 10.79 -10.90
CA LEU A 141 2.41 10.42 -10.19
C LEU A 141 2.20 9.27 -9.20
N GLN A 142 1.04 9.17 -8.52
CA GLN A 142 0.66 8.08 -7.61
C GLN A 142 -0.79 8.28 -7.13
N SER A 143 -1.51 7.20 -6.84
CA SER A 143 -2.84 7.26 -6.21
C SER A 143 -2.87 6.46 -4.91
N ILE A 144 -3.31 7.10 -3.82
CA ILE A 144 -3.59 6.41 -2.56
C ILE A 144 -5.07 6.03 -2.51
N CYS A 145 -5.30 4.81 -2.08
CA CYS A 145 -6.52 4.09 -2.28
C CYS A 145 -6.97 3.48 -0.94
N CYS A 146 -7.85 4.16 -0.20
CA CYS A 146 -8.12 3.82 1.20
C CYS A 146 -9.55 3.30 1.44
N PRO A 147 -9.72 2.03 1.86
CA PRO A 147 -11.02 1.49 2.29
C PRO A 147 -11.53 2.01 3.64
N ARG A 148 -10.69 2.65 4.47
CA ARG A 148 -11.03 2.94 5.89
C ARG A 148 -11.16 4.41 6.27
N LEU A 149 -10.92 5.33 5.34
CA LEU A 149 -10.98 6.76 5.61
C LEU A 149 -12.37 7.32 5.34
N LEU A 150 -13.19 7.39 6.40
CA LEU A 150 -14.39 8.23 6.38
C LEU A 150 -13.99 9.69 6.10
N PRO A 151 -14.62 10.37 5.11
CA PRO A 151 -14.80 11.81 5.18
C PRO A 151 -15.84 12.08 6.26
N GLY A 152 -15.55 13.02 7.16
CA GLY A 152 -16.60 13.69 7.91
C GLY A 152 -17.56 14.32 6.91
N LEU A 153 -18.86 14.07 7.11
CA LEU A 153 -19.92 14.88 6.54
C LEU A 153 -19.61 16.35 6.80
N GLN A 154 -19.32 17.11 5.76
CA GLN A 154 -19.64 18.52 5.72
C GLN A 154 -20.44 18.77 4.44
N LYS A 155 -21.75 18.89 4.69
CA LYS A 155 -22.82 19.62 4.00
C LYS A 155 -22.74 19.74 2.48
#